data_AF-A0A4Q8LKR0-F1
#
_entry.id   AF-A0A4Q8LKR0-F1
#
_cell.length_a   1.000
_cell.length_b   1.000
_cell.length_c   1.000
_cell.angle_alpha   90.00
_cell.angle_beta   90.00
_cell.angle_gamma   90.00
#
_symmetry.space_group_name_H-M   'P 1'
#
loop_
_entity.id
_entity.type
_entity.pdbx_description
1 polymer ?
#
loop_
_entity_poly.entity_id
_entity_poly.type
_entity_poly.pdbx_seq_one_letter_code
_entity_poly.pdbx_strand_id
1 'polypeptide(L)'
;MAEADPKCDPAQALSAADEQYRQWLVAAEQKAQEDYDKTVITLSGGALAISFAFVKDILGDGPIKHPGWLVACWGLWALSLASMLASFYYSRKALRKAIEQCDSDTIRCEPPGGFFTSILRWLNALGAVFFVAGVLCMTVFVSINISSREHSRDRQTPPADSTAKPAAAPSAEGLRERSQTEQGLRAAAPAAQEEQVTR
;
A
#
# COMPACT_ATOMS: atom_id res chain seq x y z
N MET A 1 10.34 -2.22 61.01
CA MET A 1 11.58 -2.10 60.22
C MET A 1 11.38 -3.01 59.02
N ALA A 2 11.18 -2.44 57.83
CA ALA A 2 11.04 -3.22 56.61
C ALA A 2 12.43 -3.75 56.25
N GLU A 3 12.56 -5.08 56.20
CA GLU A 3 13.73 -5.77 55.69
C GLU A 3 13.89 -5.36 54.22
N ALA A 4 15.00 -4.69 53.90
CA ALA A 4 15.31 -4.35 52.51
C ALA A 4 15.48 -5.65 51.73
N ASP A 5 14.74 -5.80 50.62
CA ASP A 5 14.85 -6.96 49.73
C ASP A 5 16.33 -7.10 49.29
N PRO A 6 16.99 -8.24 49.57
CA PRO A 6 18.42 -8.44 49.31
C PRO A 6 18.81 -8.28 47.82
N LYS A 7 17.84 -8.19 46.90
CA LYS A 7 18.07 -7.90 45.47
C LYS A 7 18.34 -6.45 45.13
N CYS A 8 18.04 -5.50 46.02
CA CYS A 8 18.19 -4.06 45.76
C CYS A 8 19.32 -3.48 46.62
N ASP A 9 20.48 -4.14 46.62
CA ASP A 9 21.71 -3.58 47.17
C ASP A 9 22.50 -2.88 46.04
N PRO A 10 22.48 -1.53 45.97
CA PRO A 10 23.18 -0.76 44.93
C PRO A 10 24.71 -0.83 45.06
N ALA A 11 25.24 -1.55 46.06
CA ALA A 11 26.67 -1.75 46.26
C ALA A 11 27.24 -2.96 45.50
N GLN A 12 26.41 -3.75 44.80
CA GLN A 12 26.93 -4.82 43.94
C GLN A 12 27.46 -4.24 42.64
N ALA A 13 28.77 -4.32 42.43
CA ALA A 13 29.41 -3.92 41.18
C ALA A 13 28.75 -4.62 39.97
N LEU A 14 28.53 -3.85 38.90
CA LEU A 14 27.95 -4.29 37.62
C LEU A 14 28.55 -5.64 37.21
N SER A 15 27.72 -6.69 37.14
CA SER A 15 28.22 -8.01 36.79
C SER A 15 28.55 -8.08 35.31
N ALA A 16 29.41 -9.02 34.90
CA ALA A 16 29.68 -9.28 33.48
C ALA A 16 28.38 -9.57 32.68
N ALA A 17 27.35 -10.11 33.34
CA ALA A 17 26.04 -10.33 32.73
C ALA A 17 25.26 -9.02 32.51
N ASP A 18 25.34 -8.06 33.43
CA ASP A 18 24.65 -6.76 33.29
C ASP A 18 25.29 -5.91 32.18
N GLU A 19 26.62 -5.98 32.03
CA GLU A 19 27.35 -5.33 30.92
C GLU A 19 26.94 -5.95 29.56
N GLN A 20 26.86 -7.28 29.47
CA GLN A 20 26.37 -7.96 28.26
C GLN A 20 24.93 -7.59 27.94
N TYR A 21 24.06 -7.54 28.95
CA TYR A 21 22.67 -7.15 28.79
C TYR A 21 22.53 -5.70 28.30
N ARG A 22 23.33 -4.79 28.86
CA ARG A 22 23.40 -3.39 28.42
C ARG A 22 23.84 -3.28 26.96
N GLN A 23 24.88 -4.01 26.55
CA GLN A 23 25.33 -4.03 25.16
C GLN A 23 24.24 -4.54 24.21
N TRP A 24 23.49 -5.57 24.64
CA TRP A 24 22.32 -6.05 23.89
C TRP A 24 21.23 -4.98 23.78
N LEU A 25 20.94 -4.22 24.84
CA LEU A 25 19.95 -3.12 24.80
C LEU A 25 20.34 -2.03 23.81
N VAL A 26 21.62 -1.65 23.76
CA VAL A 26 22.14 -0.65 22.80
C VAL A 26 21.98 -1.17 21.37
N ALA A 27 22.35 -2.43 21.11
CA ALA A 27 22.18 -3.04 19.79
C ALA A 27 20.70 -3.14 19.39
N ALA A 28 19.82 -3.47 20.33
CA ALA A 28 18.38 -3.50 20.12
C ALA A 28 17.80 -2.10 19.79
N GLU A 29 18.30 -1.05 20.42
CA GLU A 29 17.87 0.33 20.13
C GLU A 29 18.28 0.77 18.72
N GLN A 30 19.53 0.48 18.32
CA GLN A 30 20.03 0.75 16.97
C GLN A 30 19.20 0.02 15.93
N LYS A 31 18.95 -1.28 16.15
CA LYS A 31 18.11 -2.09 15.28
C LYS A 31 16.68 -1.54 15.16
N ALA A 32 16.07 -1.13 16.27
CA ALA A 32 14.73 -0.55 16.25
C ALA A 32 14.66 0.75 15.43
N GLN A 33 15.73 1.55 15.43
CA GLN A 33 15.83 2.74 14.59
C GLN A 33 15.98 2.39 13.10
N GLU A 34 16.84 1.43 12.76
CA GLU A 34 16.96 0.94 11.38
C GLU A 34 15.65 0.39 10.83
N ASP A 35 14.92 -0.38 11.64
CA ASP A 35 13.66 -0.99 11.23
C ASP A 35 12.55 0.07 11.07
N TYR A 36 12.58 1.14 11.86
CA TYR A 36 11.73 2.32 11.67
C TYR A 36 12.00 2.98 10.32
N ASP A 37 13.26 3.28 10.01
CA ASP A 37 13.64 3.95 8.76
C ASP A 37 13.24 3.11 7.53
N LYS A 38 13.51 1.80 7.56
CA LYS A 38 13.07 0.86 6.50
C LYS A 38 11.55 0.86 6.34
N THR A 39 10.82 0.88 7.44
CA THR A 39 9.35 0.90 7.41
C THR A 39 8.84 2.20 6.78
N VAL A 40 9.37 3.35 7.17
CA VAL A 40 8.97 4.65 6.61
C VAL A 40 9.26 4.73 5.11
N ILE A 41 10.44 4.27 4.68
CA ILE A 41 10.78 4.20 3.25
C ILE A 41 9.79 3.30 2.49
N THR A 42 9.51 2.11 3.04
CA THR A 42 8.57 1.15 2.43
C THR A 42 7.16 1.73 2.32
N LEU A 43 6.67 2.38 3.38
CA LEU A 43 5.35 3.02 3.38
C LEU A 43 5.28 4.18 2.40
N SER A 44 6.33 4.99 2.32
CA SER A 44 6.39 6.12 1.39
C SER A 44 6.41 5.64 -0.07
N GLY A 45 7.22 4.62 -0.38
CA GLY A 45 7.27 4.00 -1.69
C GLY A 45 5.94 3.33 -2.07
N GLY A 46 5.32 2.61 -1.13
CA GLY A 46 4.00 1.99 -1.31
C GLY A 46 2.90 3.03 -1.55
N ALA A 47 2.84 4.09 -0.74
CA ALA A 47 1.87 5.16 -0.90
C ALA A 47 2.02 5.89 -2.25
N LEU A 48 3.26 6.10 -2.70
CA LEU A 48 3.53 6.68 -4.02
C LEU A 48 3.06 5.75 -5.15
N ALA A 49 3.36 4.45 -5.06
CA ALA A 49 2.91 3.47 -6.04
C ALA A 49 1.37 3.40 -6.11
N ILE A 50 0.69 3.38 -4.96
CA ILE A 50 -0.78 3.45 -4.88
C ILE A 50 -1.28 4.75 -5.51
N SER A 51 -0.64 5.88 -5.25
CA SER A 51 -1.03 7.18 -5.83
C SER A 51 -0.99 7.15 -7.36
N PHE A 52 0.06 6.57 -7.96
CA PHE A 52 0.13 6.42 -9.42
C PHE A 52 -0.92 5.45 -9.97
N ALA A 53 -1.14 4.32 -9.31
CA ALA A 53 -2.19 3.36 -9.70
C ALA A 53 -3.59 4.01 -9.62
N PHE A 54 -3.84 4.84 -8.61
CA PHE A 54 -5.11 5.53 -8.43
C PHE A 54 -5.41 6.51 -9.57
N VAL A 55 -4.39 7.26 -10.00
CA VAL A 55 -4.49 8.19 -11.15
C VAL A 55 -4.77 7.45 -12.46
N LYS A 56 -4.17 6.26 -12.66
CA LYS A 56 -4.25 5.54 -13.93
C LYS A 56 -5.47 4.62 -14.05
N ASP A 57 -5.86 3.93 -12.98
CA ASP A 57 -6.69 2.72 -13.09
C ASP A 57 -7.95 2.72 -12.21
N ILE A 58 -8.06 3.61 -11.20
CA ILE A 58 -9.18 3.56 -10.23
C ILE A 58 -10.29 4.58 -10.54
N LEU A 59 -9.99 5.65 -11.29
CA LEU A 59 -10.99 6.59 -11.82
C LEU A 59 -11.76 6.04 -13.03
N GLY A 60 -12.17 4.77 -13.00
CA GLY A 60 -13.13 4.27 -13.99
C GLY A 60 -14.52 4.89 -13.80
N ASP A 61 -15.32 4.98 -14.86
CA ASP A 61 -16.62 5.70 -14.87
C ASP A 61 -17.80 4.96 -14.23
N GLY A 62 -17.56 4.06 -13.27
CA GLY A 62 -18.60 3.23 -12.66
C GLY A 62 -19.13 3.77 -11.32
N PRO A 63 -20.45 3.75 -11.05
CA PRO A 63 -20.98 4.16 -9.76
C PRO A 63 -20.56 3.18 -8.64
N ILE A 64 -19.85 3.70 -7.63
CA ILE A 64 -19.41 2.94 -6.44
C ILE A 64 -20.58 2.81 -5.47
N LYS A 65 -20.89 1.58 -5.03
CA LYS A 65 -21.89 1.34 -3.98
C LYS A 65 -21.24 1.35 -2.61
N HIS A 66 -21.84 2.07 -1.68
CA HIS A 66 -21.39 2.18 -0.28
C HIS A 66 -19.91 2.57 -0.12
N PRO A 67 -19.48 3.76 -0.60
CA PRO A 67 -18.10 4.23 -0.47
C PRO A 67 -17.63 4.37 1.00
N GLY A 68 -18.56 4.44 1.96
CA GLY A 68 -18.25 4.49 3.39
C GLY A 68 -17.40 3.30 3.89
N TRP A 69 -17.62 2.08 3.37
CA TRP A 69 -16.80 0.92 3.74
C TRP A 69 -15.36 1.05 3.27
N LEU A 70 -15.15 1.65 2.09
CA LEU A 70 -13.83 1.94 1.55
C LEU A 70 -13.14 3.00 2.43
N VAL A 71 -13.80 4.13 2.70
CA VAL A 71 -13.22 5.16 3.57
C VAL A 71 -12.89 4.60 4.96
N ALA A 72 -13.75 3.76 5.52
CA ALA A 72 -13.52 3.12 6.81
C ALA A 72 -12.30 2.18 6.79
N CYS A 73 -12.14 1.33 5.76
CA CYS A 73 -10.99 0.42 5.71
C CYS A 73 -9.66 1.18 5.53
N TRP A 74 -9.65 2.25 4.71
CA TRP A 74 -8.48 3.11 4.55
C TRP A 74 -8.12 3.83 5.86
N GLY A 75 -9.12 4.35 6.58
CA GLY A 75 -8.91 4.96 7.89
C GLY A 75 -8.37 3.97 8.93
N LEU A 76 -8.90 2.75 8.98
CA LEU A 76 -8.44 1.70 9.89
C LEU A 76 -7.00 1.27 9.58
N TRP A 77 -6.64 1.12 8.31
CA TRP A 77 -5.25 0.81 7.94
C TRP A 77 -4.30 1.97 8.22
N ALA A 78 -4.70 3.22 7.98
CA ALA A 78 -3.91 4.38 8.36
C ALA A 78 -3.65 4.41 9.88
N LEU A 79 -4.67 4.13 10.69
CA LEU A 79 -4.55 4.07 12.15
C LEU A 79 -3.70 2.88 12.63
N SER A 80 -3.80 1.74 11.96
CA SER A 80 -2.92 0.59 12.17
C SER A 80 -1.45 0.95 11.92
N LEU A 81 -1.16 1.59 10.78
CA LEU A 81 0.18 2.03 10.43
C LEU A 81 0.72 3.08 11.41
N ALA A 82 -0.11 4.05 11.79
CA ALA A 82 0.25 5.04 12.81
C ALA A 82 0.58 4.37 14.16
N SER A 83 -0.21 3.36 14.58
CA SER A 83 0.04 2.59 15.80
C SER A 83 1.35 1.82 15.73
N MET A 84 1.70 1.25 14.58
CA MET A 84 2.98 0.58 14.34
C MET A 84 4.16 1.56 14.40
N LEU A 85 4.07 2.73 13.75
CA LEU A 85 5.13 3.75 13.82
C LEU A 85 5.30 4.29 15.25
N ALA A 86 4.20 4.51 15.97
CA ALA A 86 4.23 4.89 17.38
C ALA A 86 4.87 3.79 18.24
N SER A 87 4.59 2.51 17.96
CA SER A 87 5.21 1.37 18.65
C SER A 87 6.74 1.41 18.53
N PHE A 88 7.30 1.67 17.35
CA PHE A 88 8.75 1.85 17.20
C PHE A 88 9.30 3.02 18.02
N TYR A 89 8.60 4.15 18.05
CA TYR A 89 9.00 5.30 18.87
C TYR A 89 9.05 4.97 20.36
N TYR A 90 7.99 4.35 20.89
CA TYR A 90 7.92 3.98 22.31
C TYR A 90 8.86 2.82 22.66
N SER A 91 9.13 1.91 21.73
CA SER A 91 10.14 0.86 21.88
C SER A 91 11.53 1.48 22.13
N ARG A 92 11.93 2.48 21.35
CA ARG A 92 13.19 3.21 21.57
C ARG A 92 13.23 3.90 22.92
N LYS A 93 12.13 4.53 23.35
CA LYS A 93 12.03 5.16 24.67
C LYS A 93 12.15 4.13 25.81
N ALA A 94 11.52 2.97 25.67
CA ALA A 94 11.63 1.87 26.62
C ALA A 94 13.06 1.32 26.69
N LEU A 95 13.72 1.10 25.55
CA LEU A 95 15.10 0.65 25.48
C LEU A 95 16.07 1.66 26.09
N ARG A 96 15.92 2.95 25.76
CA ARG A 96 16.74 4.02 26.35
C ARG A 96 16.60 4.06 27.87
N LYS A 97 15.37 3.94 28.38
CA LYS A 97 15.10 3.89 29.82
C LYS A 97 15.71 2.64 30.47
N ALA A 98 15.68 1.49 29.79
CA ALA A 98 16.32 0.27 30.28
C ALA A 98 17.86 0.39 30.34
N ILE A 99 18.48 1.09 29.38
CA ILE A 99 19.92 1.39 29.41
C ILE A 99 20.24 2.29 30.59
N GLU A 100 19.47 3.36 30.82
CA GLU A 100 19.63 4.24 31.98
C GLU A 100 19.47 3.47 33.31
N GLN A 101 18.54 2.51 33.35
CA GLN A 101 18.35 1.63 34.51
C GLN A 101 19.54 0.69 34.74
N CYS A 102 20.24 0.25 33.68
CA CYS A 102 21.50 -0.49 33.82
C CYS A 102 22.63 0.43 34.32
N ASP A 103 22.74 1.63 33.77
CA ASP A 103 23.75 2.63 34.15
C ASP A 103 23.60 3.12 35.60
N SER A 104 22.38 3.08 36.13
CA SER A 104 22.04 3.51 37.49
C SER A 104 21.86 2.35 38.47
N ASP A 105 22.11 1.11 38.05
CA ASP A 105 21.91 -0.14 38.81
C ASP A 105 20.47 -0.33 39.37
N THR A 106 19.47 0.26 38.71
CA THR A 106 18.05 0.14 39.08
C THR A 106 17.29 -0.91 38.26
N ILE A 107 17.94 -1.53 37.27
CA ILE A 107 17.33 -2.49 36.35
C ILE A 107 16.75 -3.73 37.03
N ARG A 108 17.24 -4.08 38.23
CA ARG A 108 16.74 -5.19 39.04
C ARG A 108 15.61 -4.80 39.99
N CYS A 109 15.48 -3.51 40.28
CA CYS A 109 14.49 -2.98 41.21
C CYS A 109 13.25 -2.42 40.50
N GLU A 110 13.38 -2.06 39.22
CA GLU A 110 12.29 -1.52 38.40
C GLU A 110 12.03 -2.37 37.14
N PRO A 111 10.79 -2.41 36.62
CA PRO A 111 10.52 -3.06 35.35
C PRO A 111 11.29 -2.38 34.21
N PRO A 112 12.00 -3.14 33.36
CA PRO A 112 12.77 -2.60 32.24
C PRO A 112 11.90 -1.73 31.31
N GLY A 113 12.35 -0.50 31.07
CA GLY A 113 11.66 0.47 30.22
C GLY A 113 10.40 1.10 30.83
N GLY A 114 9.97 0.63 32.01
CA GLY A 114 8.90 1.21 32.81
C GLY A 114 7.58 1.37 32.06
N PHE A 115 6.99 2.57 32.18
CA PHE A 115 5.69 2.90 31.60
C PHE A 115 5.66 2.78 30.06
N PHE A 116 6.78 3.04 29.38
CA PHE A 116 6.85 2.95 27.92
C PHE A 116 6.57 1.54 27.41
N THR A 117 7.01 0.50 28.14
CA THR A 117 6.73 -0.90 27.83
C THR A 117 5.22 -1.20 27.87
N SER A 118 4.47 -0.53 28.75
CA SER A 118 3.01 -0.67 28.79
C SER A 118 2.31 0.01 27.62
N ILE A 119 2.72 1.24 27.25
CA ILE A 119 2.20 1.90 26.05
C ILE A 119 2.46 1.04 24.80
N LEU A 120 3.68 0.50 24.69
CA LEU A 120 4.09 -0.34 23.58
C LEU A 120 3.17 -1.55 23.38
N ARG A 121 2.79 -2.24 24.46
CA ARG A 121 1.86 -3.37 24.41
C ARG A 121 0.49 -2.96 23.88
N TRP A 122 -0.04 -1.82 24.34
CA TRP A 122 -1.32 -1.30 23.87
C TRP A 122 -1.29 -0.90 22.40
N LEU A 123 -0.25 -0.20 21.96
CA LEU A 123 -0.12 0.21 20.55
C LEU A 123 -0.04 -0.99 19.59
N ASN A 124 0.70 -2.02 19.97
CA ASN A 124 0.78 -3.24 19.15
C ASN A 124 -0.58 -3.97 19.07
N ALA A 125 -1.28 -4.09 20.20
CA ALA A 125 -2.62 -4.69 20.22
C ALA A 125 -3.62 -3.89 19.38
N LEU A 126 -3.65 -2.56 19.55
CA LEU A 126 -4.51 -1.66 18.78
C LEU A 126 -4.20 -1.72 17.27
N GLY A 127 -2.92 -1.69 16.91
CA GLY A 127 -2.49 -1.83 15.52
C GLY A 127 -3.01 -3.12 14.89
N ALA A 128 -2.85 -4.26 15.57
CA ALA A 128 -3.37 -5.55 15.10
C ALA A 128 -4.90 -5.56 14.94
N VAL A 129 -5.63 -4.99 15.90
CA VAL A 129 -7.10 -4.89 15.85
C VAL A 129 -7.55 -4.02 14.67
N PHE A 130 -6.95 -2.84 14.48
CA PHE A 130 -7.28 -1.96 13.36
C PHE A 130 -6.94 -2.59 12.01
N PHE A 131 -5.82 -3.32 11.90
CA PHE A 131 -5.47 -4.05 10.70
C PHE A 131 -6.55 -5.06 10.31
N VAL A 132 -6.95 -5.93 11.24
CA VAL A 132 -7.97 -6.97 11.00
C VAL A 132 -9.32 -6.34 10.68
N ALA A 133 -9.74 -5.33 11.44
CA ALA A 133 -10.98 -4.61 11.16
C ALA A 133 -10.97 -3.99 9.76
N GLY A 134 -9.85 -3.40 9.33
CA GLY A 134 -9.67 -2.88 7.98
C GLY A 134 -9.82 -3.95 6.90
N VAL A 135 -9.23 -5.13 7.09
CA VAL A 135 -9.37 -6.27 6.16
C VAL A 135 -10.82 -6.73 6.04
N LEU A 136 -11.55 -6.81 7.15
CA LEU A 136 -12.97 -7.18 7.14
C LEU A 136 -13.81 -6.14 6.38
N CYS A 137 -13.61 -4.85 6.66
CA CYS A 137 -14.29 -3.76 5.96
C CYS A 137 -14.02 -3.80 4.44
N MET A 138 -12.76 -4.02 4.04
CA MET A 138 -12.38 -4.11 2.63
C MET A 138 -13.01 -5.33 1.95
N THR A 139 -13.05 -6.48 2.64
CA THR A 139 -13.68 -7.70 2.11
C THR A 139 -15.16 -7.47 1.83
N VAL A 140 -15.90 -6.89 2.78
CA VAL A 140 -17.32 -6.54 2.63
C VAL A 140 -17.53 -5.56 1.47
N PHE A 141 -16.71 -4.50 1.39
CA PHE A 141 -16.77 -3.53 0.30
C PHE A 141 -16.62 -4.18 -1.08
N VAL A 142 -15.60 -5.04 -1.23
CA VAL A 142 -15.30 -5.74 -2.49
C VAL A 142 -16.43 -6.70 -2.85
N SER A 143 -16.96 -7.49 -1.91
CA SER A 143 -18.06 -8.41 -2.17
C SER A 143 -19.31 -7.69 -2.70
N ILE A 144 -19.70 -6.56 -2.11
CA ILE A 144 -20.87 -5.78 -2.55
C ILE A 144 -20.66 -5.20 -3.97
N ASN A 145 -19.46 -4.71 -4.25
CA ASN A 145 -19.16 -4.03 -5.51
C ASN A 145 -18.86 -5.00 -6.67
N ILE A 146 -18.33 -6.19 -6.41
CA ILE A 146 -18.13 -7.23 -7.45
C ILE A 146 -19.46 -7.92 -7.81
N SER A 147 -20.27 -8.36 -6.83
CA SER A 147 -21.55 -9.05 -7.12
C SER A 147 -22.55 -8.17 -7.89
N SER A 148 -22.45 -6.85 -7.75
CA SER A 148 -23.26 -5.89 -8.51
C SER A 148 -22.86 -5.77 -9.98
N ARG A 149 -21.62 -6.11 -10.35
CA ARG A 149 -21.13 -6.01 -11.74
C ARG A 149 -21.50 -7.22 -12.58
N GLU A 150 -21.62 -8.41 -11.99
CA GLU A 150 -22.07 -9.62 -12.70
C GLU A 150 -23.52 -9.50 -13.19
N HIS A 151 -24.43 -9.07 -12.32
CA HIS A 151 -25.86 -8.93 -12.67
C HIS A 151 -26.13 -7.90 -13.79
N SER A 152 -25.28 -6.88 -13.93
CA SER A 152 -25.40 -5.90 -15.03
C SER A 152 -24.88 -6.43 -16.36
N ARG A 153 -23.93 -7.38 -16.32
CA ARG A 153 -23.34 -7.99 -17.52
C ARG A 153 -24.29 -9.00 -18.16
N ASP A 154 -25.04 -9.75 -17.36
CA ASP A 154 -26.08 -10.69 -17.83
C ASP A 154 -27.30 -10.00 -18.47
N ARG A 155 -27.54 -8.72 -18.16
CA ARG A 155 -28.62 -7.92 -18.80
C ARG A 155 -28.24 -7.34 -20.16
N GLN A 156 -26.96 -7.37 -20.51
CA GLN A 156 -26.43 -6.89 -21.80
C GLN A 156 -26.03 -8.06 -22.71
N THR A 157 -26.83 -9.12 -22.78
CA THR A 157 -26.87 -9.92 -24.00
C THR A 157 -27.58 -9.11 -25.09
N PRO A 158 -26.95 -8.83 -26.24
CA PRO A 158 -27.63 -8.20 -27.36
C PRO A 158 -28.82 -9.06 -27.77
N PRO A 159 -29.97 -8.48 -28.17
CA PRO A 159 -30.94 -9.26 -28.92
C PRO A 159 -30.26 -9.71 -30.21
N ALA A 160 -30.06 -11.01 -30.35
CA ALA A 160 -29.91 -11.61 -31.64
C ALA A 160 -31.24 -11.42 -32.39
N ASP A 161 -31.13 -10.75 -33.53
CA ASP A 161 -32.02 -10.77 -34.69
C ASP A 161 -33.10 -9.68 -34.91
N SER A 162 -33.21 -9.34 -36.19
CA SER A 162 -34.12 -8.42 -36.90
C SER A 162 -33.81 -6.93 -36.76
N THR A 163 -33.25 -6.24 -37.77
CA THR A 163 -33.71 -6.23 -39.16
C THR A 163 -32.55 -6.18 -40.17
N ALA A 164 -32.50 -7.20 -41.03
CA ALA A 164 -31.81 -7.11 -42.32
C ALA A 164 -32.40 -5.93 -43.14
N LYS A 165 -31.55 -4.96 -43.45
CA LYS A 165 -31.86 -3.90 -44.43
C LYS A 165 -31.65 -4.50 -45.83
N PRO A 166 -32.64 -4.47 -46.75
CA PRO A 166 -32.42 -4.98 -48.10
C PRO A 166 -31.33 -4.18 -48.81
N ALA A 167 -30.43 -4.90 -49.47
CA ALA A 167 -29.41 -4.33 -50.33
C ALA A 167 -30.07 -3.46 -51.42
N ALA A 168 -29.82 -2.15 -51.37
CA ALA A 168 -30.09 -1.25 -52.48
C ALA A 168 -28.92 -1.33 -53.46
N ALA A 169 -29.23 -1.65 -54.72
CA ALA A 169 -28.28 -1.72 -55.82
C ALA A 169 -27.49 -0.40 -55.99
N PRO A 170 -26.22 -0.43 -56.43
CA PRO A 170 -25.46 0.77 -56.68
C PRO A 170 -26.01 1.52 -57.90
N SER A 171 -26.43 2.76 -57.70
CA SER A 171 -26.83 3.69 -58.75
C SER A 171 -25.68 3.92 -59.75
N ALA A 172 -26.02 3.95 -61.04
CA ALA A 172 -25.10 4.07 -62.19
C ALA A 172 -24.24 5.35 -62.22
N GLU A 173 -24.42 6.26 -61.27
CA GLU A 173 -23.69 7.51 -61.12
C GLU A 173 -22.29 7.31 -60.52
N GLY A 174 -22.14 6.39 -59.56
CA GLY A 174 -20.86 6.15 -58.85
C GLY A 174 -19.80 5.41 -59.68
N LEU A 175 -20.21 4.71 -60.75
CA LEU A 175 -19.27 4.05 -61.67
C LEU A 175 -18.62 5.03 -62.67
N ARG A 176 -19.26 6.16 -62.96
CA ARG A 176 -18.72 7.16 -63.91
C ARG A 176 -17.62 8.03 -63.28
N GLU A 177 -17.75 8.38 -62.01
CA GLU A 177 -16.70 9.14 -61.30
C GLU A 177 -15.41 8.32 -61.14
N ARG A 178 -15.51 7.03 -60.75
CA ARG A 178 -14.32 6.18 -60.57
C ARG A 178 -13.49 6.00 -61.84
N SER A 179 -14.14 5.90 -63.00
CA SER A 179 -13.43 5.78 -64.28
C SER A 179 -12.66 7.04 -64.70
N GLN A 180 -13.15 8.23 -64.34
CA GLN A 180 -12.47 9.48 -64.69
C GLN A 180 -11.28 9.77 -63.78
N THR A 181 -11.36 9.39 -62.49
CA THR A 181 -10.25 9.58 -61.55
C THR A 181 -9.06 8.65 -61.87
N GLU A 182 -9.31 7.41 -62.28
CA GLU A 182 -8.22 6.47 -62.62
C GLU A 182 -7.54 6.79 -63.97
N GLN A 183 -8.26 7.33 -64.95
CA GLN A 183 -7.66 7.77 -66.22
C GLN A 183 -6.84 9.06 -66.08
N GLY A 184 -7.22 9.97 -65.18
CA GLY A 184 -6.45 11.19 -64.91
C GLY A 184 -5.14 10.94 -64.17
N LEU A 185 -5.08 9.93 -63.29
CA LEU A 185 -3.90 9.67 -62.46
C LEU A 185 -2.79 8.91 -63.20
N ARG A 186 -3.10 8.15 -64.25
CA ARG A 186 -2.09 7.44 -65.07
C ARG A 186 -1.33 8.33 -66.05
N ALA A 187 -1.79 9.56 -66.32
CA ALA A 187 -1.17 10.46 -67.28
C ALA A 187 -0.06 11.37 -66.69
N ALA A 188 0.16 11.37 -65.37
CA ALA A 188 0.96 12.40 -64.68
C ALA A 188 2.22 11.89 -63.96
N ALA A 189 2.73 10.70 -64.26
CA ALA A 189 3.96 10.19 -63.63
C ALA A 189 5.16 10.23 -64.60
N PRO A 190 6.10 11.18 -64.46
CA PRO A 190 7.44 11.03 -65.03
C PRO A 190 8.26 10.01 -64.22
N ALA A 191 9.02 9.20 -64.95
CA ALA A 191 9.93 8.17 -64.46
C ALA A 191 11.22 8.76 -63.85
N ALA A 192 11.97 7.88 -63.16
CA ALA A 192 13.35 8.00 -62.63
C ALA A 192 13.46 8.45 -61.16
N GLN A 193 14.37 7.94 -60.31
CA GLN A 193 15.39 6.88 -60.41
C GLN A 193 15.85 6.52 -58.98
N GLU A 194 16.43 5.32 -58.85
CA GLU A 194 17.22 4.77 -57.73
C GLU A 194 18.18 5.76 -57.05
N GLU A 195 18.28 5.73 -55.71
CA GLU A 195 19.59 5.81 -55.05
C GLU A 195 19.62 5.18 -53.63
N GLN A 196 20.35 4.07 -53.57
CA GLN A 196 21.25 3.53 -52.53
C GLN A 196 20.93 3.59 -51.02
N VAL A 197 20.91 2.36 -50.49
CA VAL A 197 21.21 1.93 -49.12
C VAL A 197 22.66 2.24 -48.74
N THR A 198 22.90 2.95 -47.64
CA THR A 198 24.08 2.69 -46.80
C THR A 198 23.95 3.21 -45.37
N ARG A 199 24.28 2.30 -44.45
CA ARG A 199 24.62 2.43 -43.01
C ARG A 199 23.50 2.38 -41.98
#